data_AF-W7KU06-F1
#
_entry.id   AF-W7KU06-F1
#
_cell.length_a   1.000
_cell.length_b   1.000
_cell.length_c   1.000
_cell.angle_alpha   90.00
_cell.angle_beta   90.00
_cell.angle_gamma   90.00
#
_symmetry.space_group_name_H-M   'P 1'
#
loop_
_entity.id
_entity.type
_entity.pdbx_description
1 polymer ?
#
loop_
_entity_poly.entity_id
_entity_poly.type
_entity_poly.pdbx_seq_one_letter_code
_entity_poly.pdbx_strand_id
1 'polypeptide(L)'
;MLVKVRLKGEELYPAEVRGRLAYLKNVILIIRAQGRPLFVDYVDKNLASYEPPFFLSGKVFYYEVIEVPEDYVPFLKCIARQVEEEVKPLYKNKKLGCRDEVTVVVEK
;
A
#
# COMPACT_ATOMS: atom_id res chain seq x y z
N MET A 1 0.73 17.35 -12.22
CA MET A 1 0.88 16.09 -12.98
C MET A 1 -0.21 15.12 -12.53
N LEU A 2 -0.86 14.40 -13.45
CA LEU A 2 -1.93 13.45 -13.12
C LEU A 2 -1.37 12.03 -13.15
N VAL A 3 -1.38 11.35 -12.00
CA VAL A 3 -0.92 9.96 -11.87
C VAL A 3 -2.15 9.06 -11.75
N LYS A 4 -2.30 8.11 -12.68
CA LYS A 4 -3.37 7.11 -12.65
C LYS A 4 -2.88 5.83 -12.01
N VAL A 5 -3.56 5.36 -10.97
CA VAL A 5 -3.26 4.07 -10.32
C VAL A 5 -4.53 3.23 -10.26
N ARG A 6 -4.44 1.99 -10.70
CA ARG A 6 -5.54 1.03 -10.61
C ARG A 6 -5.53 0.38 -9.23
N LEU A 7 -6.66 0.41 -8.52
CA LEU A 7 -6.85 -0.36 -7.27
C LEU A 7 -7.17 -1.81 -7.60
N LYS A 8 -6.21 -2.52 -8.19
CA LYS A 8 -6.34 -3.97 -8.34
C LYS A 8 -5.04 -4.62 -7.94
N GLY A 9 -4.90 -4.82 -6.64
CA GLY A 9 -3.77 -5.52 -6.06
C GLY A 9 -3.98 -7.03 -6.02
N GLU A 10 -2.88 -7.76 -5.89
CA GLU A 10 -2.93 -9.18 -5.52
C GLU A 10 -3.20 -9.29 -4.02
N GLU A 11 -4.19 -10.10 -3.63
CA GLU A 11 -4.49 -10.38 -2.23
C GLU A 11 -3.69 -11.59 -1.75
N LEU A 12 -2.89 -11.41 -0.71
CA LEU A 12 -2.06 -12.49 -0.15
C LEU A 12 -1.87 -12.33 1.36
N TYR A 13 -1.79 -13.46 2.07
CA TYR A 13 -1.43 -13.48 3.49
C TYR A 13 0.05 -13.15 3.68
N PRO A 14 0.44 -12.57 4.83
CA PRO A 14 1.85 -12.28 5.13
C PRO A 14 2.76 -13.50 5.02
N ALA A 15 2.27 -14.69 5.37
CA ALA A 15 3.02 -15.95 5.29
C ALA A 15 3.29 -16.43 3.84
N GLU A 16 2.55 -15.89 2.87
CA GLU A 16 2.62 -16.21 1.45
C GLU A 16 3.60 -15.31 0.68
N VAL A 17 4.15 -14.27 1.32
CA VAL A 17 5.22 -13.43 0.75
C VAL A 17 6.48 -14.29 0.54
N ARG A 18 6.59 -14.89 -0.65
CA ARG A 18 7.68 -15.81 -1.03
C ARG A 18 8.06 -15.64 -2.49
N GLY A 19 9.22 -16.18 -2.86
CA GLY A 19 9.68 -16.21 -4.25
C GLY A 19 9.69 -14.81 -4.89
N ARG A 20 9.05 -14.67 -6.06
CA ARG A 20 8.97 -13.40 -6.80
C ARG A 20 8.35 -12.25 -5.98
N LEU A 21 7.30 -12.52 -5.21
CA LEU A 21 6.61 -11.50 -4.41
C LEU A 21 7.52 -10.91 -3.32
N ALA A 22 8.45 -11.72 -2.80
CA ALA A 22 9.41 -11.30 -1.79
C ALA A 22 10.31 -10.15 -2.26
N TYR A 23 10.60 -10.10 -3.56
CA TYR A 23 11.47 -9.11 -4.20
C TYR A 23 10.72 -7.93 -4.81
N LEU A 24 9.39 -7.88 -4.70
CA LEU A 24 8.62 -6.73 -5.16
C LEU A 24 9.05 -5.47 -4.40
N LYS A 25 9.20 -4.38 -5.14
CA LYS A 25 9.58 -3.07 -4.64
C LYS A 25 8.56 -2.04 -5.10
N ASN A 26 8.55 -0.90 -4.42
CA ASN A 26 7.70 0.24 -4.77
C ASN A 26 6.22 -0.15 -4.82
N VAL A 27 5.74 -0.78 -3.75
CA VAL A 27 4.35 -1.23 -3.66
C VAL A 27 3.60 -0.45 -2.60
N ILE A 28 2.29 -0.33 -2.79
CA ILE A 28 1.35 0.13 -1.78
C ILE A 28 0.69 -1.10 -1.19
N LEU A 29 0.61 -1.14 0.13
CA LEU A 29 -0.02 -2.21 0.87
C LEU A 29 -1.31 -1.69 1.50
N ILE A 30 -2.43 -2.27 1.11
CA ILE A 30 -3.68 -2.12 1.84
C ILE A 30 -3.81 -3.35 2.73
N ILE A 31 -3.69 -3.16 4.03
CA ILE A 31 -3.88 -4.25 5.00
C ILE A 31 -5.36 -4.40 5.27
N ARG A 32 -5.93 -5.57 5.01
CA ARG A 32 -7.35 -5.86 5.19
C ARG A 32 -7.58 -7.01 6.17
N ALA A 33 -8.69 -6.93 6.90
CA ALA A 33 -9.22 -8.05 7.67
C ALA A 33 -10.73 -8.14 7.44
N GLN A 34 -11.22 -9.34 7.11
CA GLN A 34 -12.64 -9.59 6.82
C GLN A 34 -13.21 -8.60 5.78
N GLY A 35 -12.42 -8.28 4.74
CA GLY A 35 -12.79 -7.33 3.68
C GLY A 35 -12.69 -5.85 4.06
N ARG A 36 -12.49 -5.51 5.34
CA ARG A 36 -12.35 -4.13 5.80
C ARG A 36 -10.89 -3.66 5.74
N PRO A 37 -10.60 -2.48 5.11
CA PRO A 37 -9.27 -1.90 5.16
C PRO A 37 -8.95 -1.43 6.58
N LEU A 38 -7.84 -1.94 7.11
CA LEU A 38 -7.34 -1.64 8.44
C LEU A 38 -6.30 -0.53 8.41
N PHE A 39 -5.39 -0.57 7.45
CA PHE A 39 -4.25 0.34 7.36
C PHE A 39 -3.73 0.39 5.93
N VAL A 40 -3.16 1.52 5.52
CA VAL A 40 -2.45 1.66 4.25
C VAL A 40 -1.00 2.05 4.53
N ASP A 41 -0.07 1.35 3.89
CA ASP A 41 1.35 1.67 3.95
C ASP A 41 1.99 1.55 2.57
N TYR A 42 3.28 1.88 2.49
CA TYR A 42 4.08 1.70 1.28
C TYR A 42 5.38 0.97 1.60
N VAL A 43 5.92 0.28 0.60
CA VAL A 43 7.23 -0.37 0.66
C VAL A 43 8.08 0.13 -0.49
N ASP A 44 9.19 0.79 -0.18
CA ASP A 44 10.19 1.29 -1.14
C ASP A 44 11.34 0.30 -1.40
N LYS A 45 11.52 -0.67 -0.51
CA LYS A 45 12.48 -1.78 -0.64
C LYS A 45 11.75 -3.08 -0.98
N ASN A 46 12.27 -4.23 -0.53
CA ASN A 46 11.68 -5.53 -0.78
C ASN A 46 10.47 -5.76 0.13
N LEU A 47 9.36 -6.25 -0.41
CA LEU A 47 8.16 -6.61 0.34
C LEU A 47 8.45 -7.62 1.46
N ALA A 48 9.41 -8.52 1.28
CA ALA A 48 9.83 -9.46 2.32
C ALA A 48 10.36 -8.80 3.60
N SER A 49 10.83 -7.55 3.51
CA SER A 49 11.34 -6.79 4.66
C SER A 49 10.27 -5.95 5.35
N TYR A 50 9.03 -5.99 4.86
CA TYR A 50 7.94 -5.24 5.44
C TYR A 50 7.47 -5.89 6.75
N GLU A 51 7.53 -5.11 7.82
CA GLU A 51 6.99 -5.47 9.11
C GLU A 51 5.69 -4.67 9.37
N PRO A 52 4.55 -5.35 9.56
CA PRO A 52 3.32 -4.71 9.94
C PRO A 52 3.46 -3.89 11.22
N PRO A 53 2.75 -2.75 11.33
CA PRO A 53 2.71 -1.99 12.56
C PRO A 53 2.30 -2.84 13.77
N PHE A 54 2.93 -2.60 14.92
CA PHE A 54 2.71 -3.38 16.14
C PHE A 54 1.24 -3.48 16.58
N PHE A 55 0.41 -2.47 16.31
CA PHE A 55 -1.02 -2.48 16.66
C PHE A 55 -1.84 -3.51 15.84
N LEU A 56 -1.25 -4.09 14.80
CA LEU A 56 -1.81 -5.20 14.02
C LEU A 56 -1.27 -6.56 14.46
N SER A 57 -0.33 -6.60 15.40
CA SER A 57 0.20 -7.85 15.95
C SER A 57 -0.92 -8.72 16.53
N GLY A 58 -0.90 -10.02 16.21
CA GLY A 58 -1.90 -10.99 16.64
C GLY A 58 -3.24 -10.93 15.88
N LYS A 59 -3.43 -9.99 14.94
CA LYS A 59 -4.62 -9.95 14.08
C LYS A 59 -4.39 -10.79 12.83
N VAL A 60 -5.44 -11.46 12.37
CA VAL A 60 -5.44 -12.11 11.04
C VAL A 60 -5.80 -11.06 10.00
N PHE A 61 -4.87 -10.79 9.10
CA PHE A 61 -5.04 -9.87 7.98
C PHE A 61 -4.32 -10.41 6.74
N TYR A 62 -4.67 -9.84 5.60
CA TYR A 62 -3.99 -10.05 4.33
C TYR A 62 -3.58 -8.71 3.73
N TYR A 63 -2.62 -8.74 2.83
CA TYR A 63 -2.19 -7.61 2.04
C TYR A 63 -2.92 -7.63 0.71
N GLU A 64 -3.47 -6.49 0.32
CA GLU A 64 -3.74 -6.19 -1.08
C GLU A 64 -2.56 -5.34 -1.58
N VAL A 65 -1.76 -5.91 -2.48
CA VAL A 65 -0.49 -5.34 -2.94
C VAL A 65 -0.69 -4.66 -4.28
N ILE A 66 -0.50 -3.34 -4.33
CA ILE A 66 -0.60 -2.54 -5.56
C ILE A 66 0.81 -2.15 -6.00
N GLU A 67 1.23 -2.64 -7.16
CA GLU A 67 2.51 -2.26 -7.76
C GLU A 67 2.46 -0.83 -8.29
N VAL A 68 3.49 -0.03 -7.97
CA VAL A 68 3.66 1.32 -8.51
C VAL A 68 4.75 1.29 -9.58
N PRO A 69 4.46 1.73 -10.81
CA PRO A 69 5.44 1.87 -11.88
C PRO A 69 6.67 2.68 -11.46
N GLU A 70 7.85 2.34 -12.00
CA GLU A 70 9.12 3.00 -11.64
C GLU A 70 9.08 4.52 -11.82
N ASP A 71 8.41 5.00 -12.88
CA ASP A 71 8.23 6.43 -13.16
C ASP A 71 7.48 7.19 -12.05
N TYR A 72 6.72 6.48 -11.22
CA TYR A 72 5.89 7.04 -10.16
C TYR A 72 6.45 6.83 -8.75
N VAL A 73 7.63 6.20 -8.62
CA VAL A 73 8.32 5.97 -7.35
C VAL A 73 8.56 7.26 -6.55
N PRO A 74 8.94 8.41 -7.15
CA PRO A 74 9.07 9.66 -6.42
C PRO A 74 7.77 10.10 -5.72
N PHE A 75 6.62 9.61 -6.19
CA PHE A 75 5.29 9.92 -5.68
C PHE A 75 4.68 8.79 -4.83
N LEU A 76 5.44 7.72 -4.52
CA LEU A 76 4.94 6.55 -3.80
C LEU A 76 4.16 6.91 -2.52
N LYS A 77 4.68 7.85 -1.72
CA LYS A 77 4.00 8.35 -0.51
C LYS A 77 2.72 9.12 -0.80
N CYS A 78 2.70 9.93 -1.86
CA CYS A 78 1.51 10.64 -2.31
C CYS A 78 0.43 9.66 -2.75
N ILE A 79 0.81 8.65 -3.54
CA ILE A 79 -0.12 7.65 -4.03
C ILE A 79 -0.67 6.83 -2.86
N ALA A 80 0.18 6.39 -1.94
CA ALA A 80 -0.27 5.70 -0.72
C ALA A 80 -1.24 6.55 0.12
N ARG A 81 -1.00 7.86 0.23
CA ARG A 81 -1.93 8.79 0.88
C ARG A 81 -3.27 8.85 0.14
N GLN A 82 -3.26 8.98 -1.17
CA GLN A 82 -4.50 9.02 -1.95
C GLN A 82 -5.29 7.72 -1.82
N VAL A 83 -4.59 6.58 -1.82
CA VAL A 83 -5.18 5.26 -1.58
C VAL A 83 -5.80 5.21 -0.18
N GLU A 84 -5.12 5.71 0.85
CA GLU A 84 -5.65 5.82 2.22
C GLU A 84 -6.96 6.64 2.26
N GLU A 85 -6.99 7.79 1.58
CA GLU A 85 -8.16 8.67 1.55
C GLU A 85 -9.36 8.02 0.83
N GLU A 86 -9.12 7.21 -0.21
CA GLU A 86 -10.16 6.50 -0.96
C GLU A 86 -10.70 5.29 -0.18
N VAL A 87 -9.82 4.44 0.36
CA VAL A 87 -10.24 3.19 1.04
C VAL A 87 -10.69 3.42 2.49
N LYS A 88 -10.34 4.57 3.09
CA LYS A 88 -10.75 4.99 4.44
C LYS A 88 -10.48 3.92 5.51
N PRO A 89 -9.21 3.56 5.74
CA PRO A 89 -8.87 2.50 6.67
C PRO A 89 -9.22 2.88 8.12
N LEU A 90 -9.33 1.86 8.97
CA LEU A 90 -9.61 2.04 10.40
C LEU A 90 -8.52 2.86 11.11
N TYR A 91 -7.26 2.69 10.72
CA TYR A 91 -6.12 3.40 11.29
C TYR A 91 -5.42 4.20 10.19
N LYS A 92 -5.11 5.46 10.50
CA LYS A 92 -4.38 6.36 9.58
C LYS A 92 -2.88 6.26 9.78
N ASN A 93 -2.14 6.25 8.68
CA ASN A 93 -0.70 6.27 8.63
C ASN A 93 -0.19 7.72 8.54
N LYS A 94 0.26 8.26 9.68
CA LYS A 94 0.78 9.64 9.77
C LYS A 94 2.08 9.87 8.97
N LYS A 95 2.73 8.81 8.47
CA LYS A 95 3.95 8.92 7.65
C LYS A 95 3.64 9.19 6.18
N LEU A 96 2.38 9.04 5.76
CA LEU A 96 1.95 9.32 4.39
C LEU A 96 1.86 10.84 4.21
N GLY A 97 2.65 11.35 3.27
CA GLY A 97 2.74 12.77 2.98
C GLY A 97 2.88 12.99 1.49
N CYS A 98 2.32 14.11 1.03
CA CYS A 98 2.49 14.57 -0.35
C CYS A 98 2.98 16.01 -0.36
N ARG A 99 3.80 16.37 -1.34
CA ARG A 99 4.05 17.78 -1.67
C ARG A 99 2.91 18.24 -2.57
N ASP A 100 2.37 19.44 -2.36
CA ASP A 100 1.10 19.95 -2.91
C ASP A 100 0.99 20.03 -4.46
N GLU A 101 1.96 19.50 -5.20
CA GLU A 101 2.11 19.66 -6.66
C GLU A 101 1.56 18.48 -7.49
N VAL A 102 0.96 17.46 -6.86
CA VAL A 102 0.58 16.19 -7.54
C VAL A 102 -0.87 15.81 -7.27
N THR A 103 -1.63 15.55 -8.34
CA THR A 103 -2.99 15.02 -8.27
C THR A 103 -2.96 13.55 -8.65
N VAL A 104 -3.26 12.66 -7.70
CA VAL A 104 -3.36 11.22 -7.95
C VAL A 104 -4.83 10.88 -8.17
N VAL A 105 -5.14 10.26 -9.31
CA VAL A 105 -6.48 9.74 -9.62
C VAL A 105 -6.44 8.22 -9.53
N VAL A 106 -7.33 7.70 -8.72
CA VAL A 106 -7.43 6.27 -8.46
C VAL A 106 -8.58 5.72 -9.30
N GLU A 107 -8.28 4.87 -10.29
CA GLU A 107 -9.28 4.27 -11.17
C GLU A 107 -9.76 2.93 -10.58
N LYS A 108 -11.08 2.72 -10.55
CA LYS A 108 -11.75 1.49 -10.09
C LYS A 108 -11.79 0.42 -11.17
#